data_AF-K9RSJ9-F1
#
_entry.id   AF-K9RSJ9-F1
#
_cell.length_a   1.000
_cell.length_b   1.000
_cell.length_c   1.000
_cell.angle_alpha   90.00
_cell.angle_beta   90.00
_cell.angle_gamma   90.00
#
_symmetry.space_group_name_H-M   'P 1'
#
loop_
_entity.id
_entity.type
_entity.pdbx_description
1 polymer ?
#
loop_
_entity_poly.entity_id
_entity_poly.type
_entity_poly.pdbx_seq_one_letter_code
_entity_poly.pdbx_strand_id
1 'polypeptide(L)'
;MYGIPDYITQYYSEGSDRLKNICSYPDEMAEQFLSTLKESGKRAWLHPGYLEERRRVEAWLYSEFVRKGKKPHLQSPRYFVLGENDDFFQKNGFFSDANPAKLQIPLSLFSSDMISFTYPDSMPSLAIATDTTGRGDSYRKPIHGQVFTAEEIIEVIQEYGMPGDKWKTEEYWRYDRFIEVQVWDDRPIWEFLDAALNGDGGINQTHRSPHIGRDS
;
A
#
# COMPACT_ATOMS: atom_id res chain seq x y z
N MET A 1 -9.80 -13.25 17.92
CA MET A 1 -9.37 -13.48 16.53
C MET A 1 -9.52 -12.13 15.85
N TYR A 2 -8.43 -11.41 15.59
CA TYR A 2 -8.53 -10.12 14.90
C TYR A 2 -9.00 -10.40 13.46
N GLY A 3 -10.13 -9.80 13.07
CA GLY A 3 -10.69 -9.99 11.74
C GLY A 3 -9.79 -9.38 10.67
N ILE A 4 -9.73 -10.01 9.51
CA ILE A 4 -9.14 -9.40 8.31
C ILE A 4 -9.99 -8.16 7.96
N PRO A 5 -9.40 -6.98 7.75
CA PRO A 5 -10.15 -5.79 7.34
C PRO A 5 -10.95 -6.03 6.06
N ASP A 6 -12.16 -5.51 6.00
CA ASP A 6 -13.05 -5.58 4.83
C ASP A 6 -12.93 -4.35 3.91
N TYR A 7 -11.87 -3.57 4.07
CA TYR A 7 -11.57 -2.38 3.28
C TYR A 7 -10.07 -2.22 3.03
N ILE A 8 -9.75 -1.41 2.02
CA ILE A 8 -8.39 -1.02 1.66
C ILE A 8 -8.27 0.50 1.69
N THR A 9 -7.09 1.01 2.08
CA THR A 9 -6.85 2.44 2.27
C THR A 9 -5.72 2.94 1.39
N GLN A 10 -5.97 4.02 0.65
CA GLN A 10 -4.92 4.82 0.03
C GLN A 10 -4.71 6.10 0.83
N TYR A 11 -3.46 6.40 1.14
CA TYR A 11 -3.03 7.65 1.76
C TYR A 11 -2.47 8.61 0.72
N TYR A 12 -2.90 9.87 0.77
CA TYR A 12 -2.46 10.91 -0.16
C TYR A 12 -2.43 12.28 0.51
N SER A 13 -1.65 13.21 -0.03
CA SER A 13 -1.63 14.60 0.46
C SER A 13 -2.88 15.34 -0.01
N GLU A 14 -3.48 16.17 0.84
CA GLU A 14 -4.62 16.98 0.45
C GLU A 14 -4.26 17.90 -0.73
N GLY A 15 -5.15 18.00 -1.72
CA GLY A 15 -4.89 18.71 -2.97
C GLY A 15 -3.98 17.99 -3.97
N SER A 16 -3.46 16.80 -3.64
CA SER A 16 -2.78 15.92 -4.60
C SER A 16 -3.77 14.97 -5.27
N ASP A 17 -3.45 14.58 -6.50
CA ASP A 17 -4.27 13.61 -7.22
C ASP A 17 -4.15 12.20 -6.62
N ARG A 18 -5.31 11.64 -6.25
CA ARG A 18 -5.46 10.25 -5.80
C ARG A 18 -5.23 9.25 -6.94
N LEU A 19 -5.01 7.99 -6.57
CA LEU A 19 -4.93 6.84 -7.49
C LEU A 19 -3.83 6.96 -8.54
N LYS A 20 -2.78 7.76 -8.31
CA LYS A 20 -1.64 7.84 -9.22
C LYS A 20 -0.61 6.74 -8.96
N ASN A 21 0.00 6.28 -10.04
CA ASN A 21 1.17 5.42 -10.01
C ASN A 21 2.30 6.10 -10.80
N ILE A 22 3.49 6.19 -10.19
CA ILE A 22 4.66 6.84 -10.79
C ILE A 22 5.15 6.14 -12.05
N CYS A 23 5.02 4.82 -12.13
CA CYS A 23 5.44 4.01 -13.26
C CYS A 23 4.51 4.14 -14.47
N SER A 24 3.33 4.75 -14.32
CA SER A 24 2.44 5.06 -15.44
C SER A 24 2.87 6.32 -16.23
N TYR A 25 3.87 7.07 -15.75
CA TYR A 25 4.37 8.26 -16.43
C TYR A 25 5.63 7.94 -17.28
N PRO A 26 5.86 8.71 -18.36
CA PRO A 26 7.14 8.72 -19.07
C PRO A 26 8.29 9.09 -18.13
N ASP A 27 9.49 8.59 -18.42
CA ASP A 27 10.69 8.68 -17.57
C ASP A 27 10.98 10.10 -17.12
N GLU A 28 11.02 11.05 -18.07
CA GLU A 28 11.29 12.46 -17.78
C GLU A 28 10.30 13.04 -16.77
N MET A 29 9.01 12.75 -16.94
CA MET A 29 7.96 13.26 -16.04
C MET A 29 8.01 12.55 -14.68
N ALA A 30 8.24 11.24 -14.66
CA ALA A 30 8.37 10.47 -13.43
C ALA A 30 9.59 10.95 -12.60
N GLU A 31 10.74 11.17 -13.25
CA GLU A 31 11.94 11.68 -12.61
C GLU A 31 11.74 13.10 -12.06
N GLN A 32 11.05 13.99 -12.80
CA GLN A 32 10.69 15.31 -12.30
C GLN A 32 9.81 15.25 -11.04
N PHE A 33 8.79 14.37 -11.03
CA PHE A 33 7.96 14.16 -9.84
C PHE A 33 8.78 13.64 -8.64
N LEU A 34 9.68 12.69 -8.88
CA LEU A 34 10.53 12.12 -7.83
C LEU A 34 11.54 13.14 -7.30
N SER A 35 12.13 13.98 -8.15
CA SER A 35 13.03 15.07 -7.72
C SER A 35 12.30 16.05 -6.83
N THR A 36 11.10 16.49 -7.24
CA THR A 36 10.26 17.41 -6.46
C THR A 36 9.93 16.84 -5.08
N LEU A 37 9.56 15.56 -5.00
CA LEU A 37 9.26 14.87 -3.73
C LEU A 37 10.48 14.68 -2.83
N LYS A 38 11.67 14.49 -3.43
CA LYS A 38 12.93 14.36 -2.70
C LYS A 38 13.36 15.71 -2.12
N GLU A 39 13.31 16.77 -2.93
CA GLU A 39 13.65 18.14 -2.55
C GLU A 39 12.73 18.70 -1.46
N SER A 40 11.46 18.28 -1.44
CA SER A 40 10.51 18.68 -0.39
C SER A 40 10.78 18.01 0.97
N GLY A 41 11.73 17.07 1.05
CA GLY A 41 12.05 16.31 2.26
C GLY A 41 10.94 15.35 2.72
N LYS A 42 9.87 15.20 1.93
CA LYS A 42 8.66 14.43 2.29
C LYS A 42 8.83 12.93 2.11
N ARG A 43 9.88 12.48 1.40
CA ARG A 43 10.15 11.07 1.11
C ARG A 43 11.64 10.74 1.20
N ALA A 44 12.15 10.64 2.43
CA ALA A 44 13.57 10.37 2.71
C ALA A 44 14.08 9.00 2.19
N TRP A 45 13.19 8.10 1.81
CA TRP A 45 13.48 6.77 1.25
C TRP A 45 13.76 6.80 -0.27
N LEU A 46 13.54 7.93 -0.95
CA LEU A 46 13.86 8.09 -2.37
C LEU A 46 15.37 8.20 -2.58
N HIS A 47 15.93 7.23 -3.31
CA HIS A 47 17.35 7.13 -3.64
C HIS A 47 17.56 7.14 -5.17
N PRO A 48 18.78 7.44 -5.66
CA PRO A 48 19.10 7.31 -7.08
C PRO A 48 18.84 5.88 -7.57
N GLY A 49 18.15 5.70 -8.69
CA GLY A 49 17.76 4.39 -9.22
C GLY A 49 16.39 3.88 -8.74
N TYR A 50 15.72 4.59 -7.84
CA TYR A 50 14.41 4.18 -7.32
C TYR A 50 13.36 3.92 -8.43
N LEU A 51 13.30 4.76 -9.47
CA LEU A 51 12.32 4.58 -10.55
C LEU A 51 12.54 3.27 -11.32
N GLU A 52 13.81 2.96 -11.62
CA GLU A 52 14.19 1.71 -12.30
C GLU A 52 13.86 0.50 -11.43
N GLU A 53 14.20 0.56 -10.14
CA GLU A 53 13.86 -0.48 -9.17
C GLU A 53 12.35 -0.69 -9.07
N ARG A 54 11.58 0.39 -8.93
CA ARG A 54 10.11 0.33 -8.83
C ARG A 54 9.49 -0.27 -10.09
N ARG A 55 9.98 0.10 -11.27
CA ARG A 55 9.50 -0.49 -12.55
C ARG A 55 9.83 -1.98 -12.64
N ARG A 56 11.01 -2.41 -12.18
CA ARG A 56 11.36 -3.83 -12.10
C ARG A 56 10.43 -4.58 -11.14
N VAL A 57 10.14 -4.00 -9.98
CA VAL A 57 9.19 -4.58 -9.01
C VAL A 57 7.79 -4.66 -9.60
N GLU A 58 7.31 -3.63 -10.30
CA GLU A 58 6.00 -3.66 -10.98
C GLU A 58 5.92 -4.69 -12.10
N ALA A 59 6.99 -4.84 -12.89
CA ALA A 59 7.06 -5.88 -13.91
C ALA A 59 7.00 -7.28 -13.28
N TRP A 60 7.66 -7.48 -12.13
CA TRP A 60 7.56 -8.72 -11.35
C TRP A 60 6.14 -8.96 -10.82
N LEU A 61 5.53 -7.94 -10.21
CA LEU A 61 4.15 -8.00 -9.70
C LEU A 61 3.16 -8.41 -10.81
N TYR A 62 3.23 -7.73 -11.96
CA TYR A 62 2.40 -8.02 -13.12
C TYR A 62 2.60 -9.45 -13.62
N SER A 63 3.87 -9.87 -13.75
CA SER A 63 4.23 -11.20 -14.25
C SER A 63 3.73 -12.32 -13.33
N GLU A 64 3.88 -12.15 -12.01
CA GLU A 64 3.38 -13.11 -11.02
C GLU A 64 1.86 -13.20 -11.01
N PHE A 65 1.18 -12.05 -11.12
CA PHE A 65 -0.28 -12.01 -11.22
C PHE A 65 -0.77 -12.76 -12.47
N VAL A 66 -0.16 -12.50 -13.63
CA VAL A 66 -0.46 -13.23 -14.88
C VAL A 66 -0.11 -14.72 -14.78
N ARG A 67 1.01 -15.08 -14.14
CA ARG A 67 1.43 -16.48 -13.94
C ARG A 67 0.41 -17.27 -13.13
N LYS A 68 -0.33 -16.62 -12.23
CA LYS A 68 -1.46 -17.20 -11.49
C LYS A 68 -2.76 -17.28 -12.29
N GLY A 69 -2.71 -17.04 -13.60
CA GLY A 69 -3.86 -17.10 -14.50
C GLY A 69 -4.74 -15.85 -14.49
N LYS A 70 -4.31 -14.79 -13.81
CA LYS A 70 -5.06 -13.53 -13.67
C LYS A 70 -4.85 -12.64 -14.90
N LYS A 71 -5.79 -11.72 -15.12
CA LYS A 71 -5.83 -10.86 -16.32
C LYS A 71 -5.94 -9.40 -15.90
N PRO A 72 -4.82 -8.75 -15.53
CA PRO A 72 -4.84 -7.37 -15.08
C PRO A 72 -5.36 -6.43 -16.19
N HIS A 73 -6.24 -5.50 -15.81
CA HIS A 73 -6.75 -4.47 -16.72
C HIS A 73 -5.73 -3.33 -16.88
N LEU A 74 -5.02 -3.01 -15.81
CA LEU A 74 -3.97 -1.99 -15.74
C LEU A 74 -2.59 -2.60 -15.97
N GLN A 75 -1.69 -1.84 -16.59
CA GLN A 75 -0.26 -2.21 -16.69
C GLN A 75 0.51 -1.94 -15.38
N SER A 76 0.09 -0.91 -14.65
CA SER A 76 0.63 -0.52 -13.35
C SER A 76 -0.51 -0.48 -12.33
N PRO A 77 -0.37 -1.09 -11.16
CA PRO A 77 -1.49 -1.20 -10.22
C PRO A 77 -1.74 0.11 -9.48
N ARG A 78 -2.93 0.25 -8.90
CA ARG A 78 -3.19 1.24 -7.85
C ARG A 78 -2.83 0.63 -6.50
N TYR A 79 -1.99 1.32 -5.74
CA TYR A 79 -1.50 0.83 -4.46
C TYR A 79 -2.37 1.29 -3.29
N PHE A 80 -2.68 0.33 -2.42
CA PHE A 80 -3.42 0.51 -1.18
C PHE A 80 -2.77 -0.30 -0.04
N VAL A 81 -3.20 -0.04 1.18
CA VAL A 81 -2.93 -0.84 2.38
C VAL A 81 -4.19 -1.64 2.72
N LEU A 82 -4.06 -2.91 3.10
CA LEU A 82 -5.17 -3.68 3.64
C LEU A 82 -5.52 -3.16 5.05
N GLY A 83 -6.73 -2.63 5.24
CA GLY A 83 -7.11 -1.91 6.45
C GLY A 83 -6.43 -0.54 6.54
N GLU A 84 -5.84 -0.23 7.69
CA GLU A 84 -5.09 1.01 7.93
C GLU A 84 -3.69 0.72 8.48
N ASN A 85 -2.77 1.68 8.29
CA ASN A 85 -1.48 1.69 8.95
C ASN A 85 -1.13 3.10 9.45
N ASP A 86 -1.27 3.31 10.76
CA ASP A 86 -0.96 4.59 11.42
C ASP A 86 0.55 4.82 11.64
N ASP A 87 1.39 3.78 11.54
CA ASP A 87 2.84 3.91 11.64
C ASP A 87 3.46 4.68 10.46
N PHE A 88 2.69 4.90 9.40
CA PHE A 88 3.09 5.71 8.25
C PHE A 88 3.29 7.19 8.59
N PHE A 89 2.72 7.67 9.70
CA PHE A 89 2.71 9.07 10.12
C PHE A 89 3.60 9.35 11.34
N GLN A 90 4.23 8.31 11.89
CA GLN A 90 5.16 8.44 13.00
C GLN A 90 6.54 8.91 12.53
N LYS A 91 7.42 9.23 13.49
CA LYS A 91 8.83 9.56 13.20
C LYS A 91 9.48 8.38 12.46
N ASN A 92 10.00 8.61 11.25
CA ASN A 92 10.48 7.60 10.27
C ASN A 92 9.38 6.84 9.49
N GLY A 93 8.15 7.36 9.47
CA GLY A 93 7.05 6.90 8.63
C GLY A 93 7.22 7.27 7.14
N PHE A 94 6.29 6.80 6.31
CA PHE A 94 6.31 7.05 4.85
C PHE A 94 5.81 8.44 4.46
N PHE A 95 5.11 9.13 5.38
CA PHE A 95 4.56 10.47 5.17
C PHE A 95 5.12 11.43 6.22
N SER A 96 5.55 12.60 5.76
CA SER A 96 5.95 13.70 6.64
C SER A 96 4.76 14.44 7.26
N ASP A 97 3.59 14.37 6.60
CA ASP A 97 2.37 15.04 7.04
C ASP A 97 1.69 14.15 8.09
N ALA A 98 1.50 14.66 9.30
CA ALA A 98 0.96 13.90 10.43
C ALA A 98 -0.50 13.43 10.23
N ASN A 99 -1.21 14.01 9.26
CA ASN A 99 -2.60 13.70 8.93
C ASN A 99 -2.80 13.75 7.39
N PRO A 100 -2.49 12.68 6.63
CA PRO A 100 -2.84 12.65 5.21
C PRO A 100 -4.35 12.51 5.03
N ALA A 101 -4.82 12.81 3.82
CA ALA A 101 -6.14 12.38 3.40
C ALA A 101 -6.15 10.85 3.19
N LYS A 102 -7.28 10.22 3.51
CA LYS A 102 -7.51 8.77 3.37
C LYS A 102 -8.61 8.54 2.34
N LEU A 103 -8.42 7.57 1.44
CA LEU A 103 -9.47 7.01 0.61
C LEU A 103 -9.65 5.55 1.00
N GLN A 104 -10.77 5.25 1.65
CA GLN A 104 -11.16 3.89 2.02
C GLN A 104 -12.14 3.34 0.98
N ILE A 105 -11.84 2.15 0.48
CA ILE A 105 -12.66 1.44 -0.50
C ILE A 105 -13.02 0.06 0.08
N PRO A 106 -14.29 -0.36 0.03
CA PRO A 106 -14.67 -1.71 0.45
C PRO A 106 -13.95 -2.77 -0.38
N LEU A 107 -13.35 -3.75 0.28
CA LEU A 107 -12.61 -4.85 -0.38
C LEU A 107 -13.57 -5.72 -1.21
N SER A 108 -14.85 -5.78 -0.83
CA SER A 108 -15.91 -6.52 -1.53
C SER A 108 -16.21 -6.01 -2.94
N LEU A 109 -15.72 -4.83 -3.33
CA LEU A 109 -15.84 -4.34 -4.70
C LEU A 109 -14.92 -5.07 -5.69
N PHE A 110 -13.95 -5.83 -5.18
CA PHE A 110 -12.94 -6.47 -6.01
C PHE A 110 -13.08 -7.98 -5.98
N SER A 111 -13.02 -8.59 -7.17
CA SER A 111 -12.83 -10.03 -7.31
C SER A 111 -11.34 -10.39 -7.20
N SER A 112 -11.04 -11.67 -6.97
CA SER A 112 -9.67 -12.20 -6.98
C SER A 112 -8.94 -11.99 -8.32
N ASP A 113 -9.63 -11.62 -9.40
CA ASP A 113 -9.04 -11.29 -10.70
C ASP A 113 -8.64 -9.82 -10.85
N MET A 114 -9.01 -8.98 -9.88
CA MET A 114 -8.77 -7.54 -9.90
C MET A 114 -7.70 -7.09 -8.92
N ILE A 115 -7.31 -7.93 -7.96
CA ILE A 115 -6.41 -7.54 -6.88
C ILE A 115 -5.38 -8.62 -6.56
N SER A 116 -4.20 -8.17 -6.14
CA SER A 116 -3.19 -9.00 -5.50
C SER A 116 -2.65 -8.36 -4.24
N PHE A 117 -1.86 -9.13 -3.50
CA PHE A 117 -1.30 -8.70 -2.23
C PHE A 117 0.19 -9.05 -2.16
N THR A 118 0.95 -8.25 -1.42
CA THR A 118 2.25 -8.67 -0.91
C THR A 118 2.30 -8.45 0.60
N TYR A 119 3.02 -9.33 1.29
CA TYR A 119 3.29 -9.18 2.71
C TYR A 119 4.81 -9.25 2.93
N PRO A 120 5.48 -8.11 3.18
CA PRO A 120 4.96 -6.74 3.30
C PRO A 120 4.93 -5.99 1.96
N ASP A 121 5.22 -4.68 1.95
CA ASP A 121 5.44 -3.87 0.74
C ASP A 121 6.26 -4.62 -0.31
N SER A 122 5.86 -4.49 -1.57
CA SER A 122 6.46 -5.22 -2.69
C SER A 122 7.95 -4.93 -2.88
N MET A 123 8.42 -3.70 -2.59
CA MET A 123 9.83 -3.32 -2.75
C MET A 123 10.74 -4.10 -1.78
N PRO A 124 10.60 -4.00 -0.44
CA PRO A 124 11.39 -4.80 0.48
C PRO A 124 11.09 -6.29 0.34
N SER A 125 9.85 -6.71 0.04
CA SER A 125 9.54 -8.14 -0.13
C SER A 125 10.41 -8.78 -1.22
N LEU A 126 10.49 -8.17 -2.41
CA LEU A 126 11.34 -8.68 -3.49
C LEU A 126 12.83 -8.51 -3.18
N ALA A 127 13.24 -7.38 -2.60
CA ALA A 127 14.64 -7.13 -2.25
C ALA A 127 15.16 -8.15 -1.22
N ILE A 128 14.36 -8.49 -0.21
CA ILE A 128 14.72 -9.47 0.83
C ILE A 128 14.84 -10.87 0.22
N ALA A 129 13.87 -11.26 -0.62
CA ALA A 129 13.88 -12.57 -1.26
C ALA A 129 15.09 -12.77 -2.18
N THR A 130 15.53 -11.70 -2.85
CA THR A 130 16.63 -11.74 -3.82
C THR A 130 17.99 -11.36 -3.24
N ASP A 131 18.06 -10.98 -1.96
CA ASP A 131 19.33 -10.69 -1.28
C ASP A 131 20.18 -11.97 -1.17
N THR A 132 21.36 -11.95 -1.78
CA THR A 132 22.37 -13.02 -1.69
C THR A 132 23.51 -12.67 -0.74
N THR A 133 23.46 -11.51 -0.07
CA THR A 133 24.53 -11.03 0.82
C THR A 133 24.41 -11.55 2.25
N GLY A 134 23.28 -12.18 2.60
CA GLY A 134 22.98 -12.68 3.95
C GLY A 134 22.54 -11.59 4.94
N ARG A 135 22.47 -10.32 4.51
CA ARG A 135 21.99 -9.22 5.36
C ARG A 135 20.51 -9.32 5.68
N GLY A 136 19.76 -10.06 4.85
CA GLY A 136 18.35 -10.37 4.99
C GLY A 136 17.99 -11.44 6.03
N ASP A 137 18.95 -12.27 6.45
CA ASP A 137 18.63 -13.62 6.96
C ASP A 137 17.91 -13.62 8.31
N SER A 138 18.12 -12.63 9.16
CA SER A 138 17.47 -12.54 10.48
C SER A 138 15.97 -12.20 10.40
N TYR A 139 15.50 -11.63 9.29
CA TYR A 139 14.10 -11.24 9.08
C TYR A 139 13.43 -11.86 7.86
N ARG A 140 14.19 -12.55 7.01
CA ARG A 140 13.70 -13.25 5.82
C ARG A 140 12.66 -14.30 6.21
N LYS A 141 11.52 -14.29 5.52
CA LYS A 141 10.45 -15.28 5.66
C LYS A 141 10.18 -15.98 4.31
N PRO A 142 9.63 -17.19 4.31
CA PRO A 142 9.18 -17.84 3.08
C PRO A 142 8.21 -16.99 2.25
N ILE A 143 7.42 -16.12 2.89
CA ILE A 143 6.43 -15.25 2.23
C ILE A 143 7.05 -14.07 1.46
N HIS A 144 8.32 -13.74 1.69
CA HIS A 144 8.99 -12.66 0.98
C HIS A 144 9.26 -13.06 -0.48
N GLY A 145 9.08 -12.12 -1.40
CA GLY A 145 9.20 -12.36 -2.84
C GLY A 145 8.04 -13.15 -3.44
N GLN A 146 6.89 -13.18 -2.75
CA GLN A 146 5.66 -13.77 -3.27
C GLN A 146 4.59 -12.70 -3.48
N VAL A 147 3.80 -12.90 -4.53
CA VAL A 147 2.52 -12.20 -4.76
C VAL A 147 1.41 -13.16 -4.39
N PHE A 148 0.41 -12.68 -3.65
CA PHE A 148 -0.70 -13.48 -3.17
C PHE A 148 -2.01 -13.06 -3.84
N THR A 149 -2.86 -14.04 -4.13
CA THR A 149 -4.28 -13.85 -4.44
C THR A 149 -5.08 -13.51 -3.18
N ALA A 150 -6.36 -13.14 -3.37
CA ALA A 150 -7.28 -12.92 -2.24
C ALA A 150 -7.44 -14.15 -1.36
N GLU A 151 -7.36 -15.36 -1.94
CA GLU A 151 -7.45 -16.61 -1.21
C GLU A 151 -6.14 -16.92 -0.45
N GLU A 152 -4.99 -16.80 -1.13
CA GLU A 152 -3.68 -17.10 -0.53
C GLU A 152 -3.32 -16.13 0.61
N ILE A 153 -3.68 -14.84 0.50
CA ILE A 153 -3.36 -13.87 1.57
C ILE A 153 -4.09 -14.19 2.87
N ILE A 154 -5.26 -14.83 2.82
CA ILE A 154 -5.99 -15.26 4.02
C ILE A 154 -5.18 -16.32 4.76
N GLU A 155 -4.61 -17.30 4.05
CA GLU A 155 -3.76 -18.34 4.63
C GLU A 155 -2.49 -17.73 5.25
N VAL A 156 -1.85 -16.79 4.54
CA VAL A 156 -0.68 -16.07 5.04
C VAL A 156 -1.00 -15.29 6.32
N ILE A 157 -2.15 -14.60 6.38
CA ILE A 157 -2.58 -13.87 7.58
C ILE A 157 -2.90 -14.85 8.72
N GLN A 158 -3.43 -16.03 8.44
CA GLN A 158 -3.65 -17.06 9.47
C GLN A 158 -2.34 -17.57 10.07
N GLU A 159 -1.29 -17.70 9.27
CA GLU A 159 0.03 -18.18 9.71
C GLU A 159 0.86 -17.08 10.41
N TYR A 160 0.98 -15.90 9.79
CA TYR A 160 1.87 -14.82 10.24
C TYR A 160 1.15 -13.73 11.05
N GLY A 161 -0.18 -13.69 11.03
CA GLY A 161 -0.98 -12.65 11.64
C GLY A 161 -1.02 -11.36 10.82
N MET A 162 -1.96 -10.47 11.18
CA MET A 162 -1.96 -9.11 10.64
C MET A 162 -0.72 -8.34 11.11
N PRO A 163 -0.15 -7.47 10.25
CA PRO A 163 0.86 -6.52 10.66
C PRO A 163 0.44 -5.73 11.90
N GLY A 164 1.38 -5.47 12.78
CA GLY A 164 1.18 -4.73 14.03
C GLY A 164 2.52 -4.26 14.58
N ASP A 165 2.60 -3.94 15.88
CA ASP A 165 3.78 -3.24 16.43
C ASP A 165 5.08 -4.03 16.53
N LYS A 166 5.08 -5.34 16.20
CA LYS A 166 6.26 -6.21 16.36
C LYS A 166 7.49 -5.70 15.61
N TRP A 167 7.32 -5.05 14.46
CA TRP A 167 8.42 -4.50 13.67
C TRP A 167 9.24 -3.44 14.43
N LYS A 168 8.67 -2.83 15.48
CA LYS A 168 9.33 -1.80 16.30
C LYS A 168 10.38 -2.37 17.24
N THR A 169 10.23 -3.63 17.65
CA THR A 169 11.05 -4.23 18.72
C THR A 169 11.66 -5.58 18.37
N GLU A 170 11.08 -6.30 17.40
CA GLU A 170 11.51 -7.64 17.03
C GLU A 170 12.15 -7.61 15.65
N GLU A 171 13.44 -7.94 15.58
CA GLU A 171 14.21 -7.94 14.32
C GLU A 171 13.55 -8.81 13.26
N TYR A 172 13.01 -9.96 13.64
CA TYR A 172 12.30 -10.87 12.74
C TYR A 172 11.19 -10.14 11.96
N TRP A 173 10.50 -9.15 12.54
CA TRP A 173 9.36 -8.45 11.92
C TRP A 173 9.72 -7.10 11.29
N ARG A 174 11.01 -6.75 11.22
CA ARG A 174 11.51 -5.40 10.90
C ARG A 174 10.86 -4.73 9.68
N TYR A 175 10.54 -5.50 8.63
CA TYR A 175 9.96 -4.99 7.39
C TYR A 175 8.45 -5.24 7.28
N ASP A 176 7.86 -6.02 8.19
CA ASP A 176 6.49 -6.54 8.11
C ASP A 176 5.46 -5.54 8.67
N ARG A 177 5.49 -4.32 8.14
CA ARG A 177 4.74 -3.17 8.68
C ARG A 177 3.28 -3.11 8.22
N PHE A 178 2.99 -3.58 7.01
CA PHE A 178 1.65 -3.62 6.41
C PHE A 178 1.57 -4.68 5.32
N ILE A 179 0.36 -5.00 4.90
CA ILE A 179 0.08 -5.76 3.68
C ILE A 179 -0.26 -4.74 2.60
N GLU A 180 0.52 -4.74 1.51
CA GLU A 180 0.27 -3.91 0.33
C GLU A 180 -0.76 -4.63 -0.55
N VAL A 181 -1.74 -3.86 -1.04
CA VAL A 181 -2.74 -4.31 -2.01
C VAL A 181 -2.45 -3.64 -3.34
N GLN A 182 -2.36 -4.45 -4.40
CA GLN A 182 -2.22 -3.98 -5.77
C GLN A 182 -3.55 -4.19 -6.50
N VAL A 183 -4.23 -3.09 -6.84
CA VAL A 183 -5.47 -3.11 -7.62
C VAL A 183 -5.13 -2.98 -9.11
N TRP A 184 -5.47 -4.01 -9.87
CA TRP A 184 -5.23 -4.16 -11.30
C TRP A 184 -6.42 -3.76 -12.18
N ASP A 185 -7.54 -3.38 -11.57
CA ASP A 185 -8.73 -2.86 -12.24
C ASP A 185 -9.36 -1.77 -11.38
N ASP A 186 -9.27 -0.51 -11.82
CA ASP A 186 -9.72 0.65 -11.06
C ASP A 186 -11.15 1.09 -11.40
N ARG A 187 -11.84 0.41 -12.33
CA ARG A 187 -13.23 0.74 -12.70
C ARG A 187 -14.18 0.70 -11.49
N PRO A 188 -14.13 -0.31 -10.58
CA PRO A 188 -14.98 -0.32 -9.39
C PRO A 188 -14.71 0.85 -8.44
N ILE A 189 -13.47 1.39 -8.43
CA ILE A 189 -13.12 2.55 -7.58
C ILE A 189 -13.82 3.80 -8.11
N TRP A 190 -13.81 4.01 -9.42
CA TRP A 190 -14.45 5.18 -10.03
C TRP A 190 -15.98 5.13 -9.87
N GLU A 191 -16.59 3.96 -10.05
CA GLU A 191 -18.03 3.75 -9.79
C GLU A 191 -18.40 4.06 -8.34
N PHE A 192 -17.58 3.60 -7.38
CA PHE A 192 -17.78 3.90 -5.96
C PHE A 192 -17.69 5.41 -5.66
N LEU A 193 -16.70 6.08 -6.24
CA LEU A 193 -16.49 7.51 -6.06
C LEU A 193 -17.62 8.34 -6.69
N ASP A 194 -18.08 7.96 -7.89
CA ASP A 194 -19.18 8.63 -8.57
C ASP A 194 -20.50 8.44 -7.83
N ALA A 195 -20.76 7.24 -7.29
CA ALA A 195 -21.92 7.00 -6.43
C ALA A 195 -21.90 7.90 -5.17
N ALA A 196 -20.74 7.99 -4.51
CA ALA A 196 -20.57 8.84 -3.34
C ALA A 196 -20.76 10.34 -3.63
N LEU A 197 -20.46 10.79 -4.86
CA LEU A 197 -20.67 12.17 -5.31
C LEU A 197 -22.10 12.45 -5.76
N ASN A 198 -22.79 11.45 -6.34
CA ASN A 198 -24.10 11.61 -6.96
C ASN A 198 -25.29 11.21 -6.06
N GLY A 199 -25.09 10.57 -4.90
CA GLY A 199 -26.15 10.36 -3.91
C GLY A 199 -25.74 9.54 -2.68
N ASP A 200 -25.69 10.13 -1.48
CA ASP A 200 -26.79 10.14 -0.50
C ASP A 200 -26.34 10.78 0.83
N GLY A 201 -27.18 11.63 1.43
CA GLY A 201 -26.96 12.27 2.73
C GLY A 201 -27.09 11.31 3.92
N GLY A 202 -26.33 10.21 3.93
CA GLY A 202 -26.59 9.09 4.83
C GLY A 202 -25.38 8.23 5.22
N ILE A 203 -24.15 8.69 5.08
CA ILE A 203 -22.97 7.98 5.62
C ILE A 203 -22.27 8.88 6.64
N ASN A 204 -22.37 8.48 7.90
CA ASN A 204 -21.80 9.10 9.09
C ASN A 204 -20.35 9.55 8.86
N GLN A 205 -20.12 10.86 8.73
CA GLN A 205 -18.86 11.45 9.12
C GLN A 205 -18.81 11.49 10.66
N THR A 206 -18.51 10.37 11.29
CA THR A 206 -18.14 10.33 12.71
C THR A 206 -16.63 10.22 12.84
N HIS A 207 -15.98 11.38 12.97
CA HIS A 207 -15.08 11.68 14.09
C HIS A 207 -14.62 13.14 14.00
N ARG A 208 -15.45 14.04 14.53
CA ARG A 208 -14.90 15.27 15.14
C ARG A 208 -14.33 14.88 16.49
N SER A 209 -13.04 15.08 16.68
CA SER A 209 -12.42 15.06 18.01
C SER A 209 -13.10 16.09 18.95
N PRO A 210 -13.19 15.81 20.26
CA PRO A 210 -13.80 16.76 21.19
C PRO A 210 -12.89 17.97 21.37
N HIS A 211 -13.44 19.16 21.13
CA HIS A 211 -12.85 20.39 21.62
C HIS A 211 -12.97 20.43 23.15
N ILE A 212 -11.83 20.52 23.81
CA ILE A 212 -11.68 20.80 25.23
C ILE A 212 -12.12 22.25 25.45
N GLY A 213 -13.34 22.44 25.92
CA GLY A 213 -13.81 23.68 26.53
C GLY A 213 -13.49 23.67 28.01
N ARG A 214 -12.63 24.60 28.44
CA ARG A 214 -12.40 24.93 29.85
C ARG A 214 -13.64 25.63 30.39
N ASP A 215 -14.08 25.24 31.57
CA ASP A 215 -14.80 26.12 32.49
C ASP A 215 -14.31 25.84 33.91
N SER A 216 -13.84 26.93 34.55
CA SER A 216 -13.50 27.20 35.97
C SER A 216 -12.11 27.80 36.11
#